data_AF-A0A369PW81-F1
#
_entry.id   AF-A0A369PW81-F1
#
_cell.length_a   1.000
_cell.length_b   1.000
_cell.length_c   1.000
_cell.angle_alpha   90.00
_cell.angle_beta   90.00
_cell.angle_gamma   90.00
#
_symmetry.space_group_name_H-M   'P 1'
#
loop_
_entity.id
_entity.type
_entity.pdbx_description
1 polymer ?
#
loop_
_entity_poly.entity_id
_entity_poly.type
_entity_poly.pdbx_seq_one_letter_code
_entity_poly.pdbx_strand_id
1 'polypeptide(L)'
;MKRNLYKICFVLFLLSLATSCKKEDPLNVDFSKYNVDDPVANTELDAWLKATFLDEYNIDVVYRYNRFLHGDDKDVAAVKVDKVQPQMQTVLEGFILPYRTVAGATFIKKTVPKQFVLFGSGAYNTDNSYTLGTASGGRNITLYDLNNFDLTNGTTISRKLRTIHHEFTHILNQLVPMPVDFQLITKSTYNATWTTVSDATARSMGYVTPYSTSQPGEDFAETTAHLLVEGQAWFDAWANGSTTEGKAALKAKEASVVNYFTVNLGINFRALQQEVQKIVRNNYKYSTTLFPYWVGQNLYKTMTVNLEDVLYTNYPVSNDFATAYDTYKAAILAYSSTQKYHLDYIQFRFESTTALTVRAAFSNATTQYFGDYTFTYTINPTTGVVTFTKATQGTGTTYNNAAIFATSFTNTIQAYLTGRTFIANWMPANINADNFNSTAGFSVSGTPTNYFYGVLGQTL
;
A
#
# COMPACT_ATOMS: atom_id res chain seq x y z
N MET A 1 -16.90 -49.87 65.04
CA MET A 1 -17.61 -48.97 64.12
C MET A 1 -16.78 -48.51 62.91
N LYS A 2 -15.46 -48.25 63.00
CA LYS A 2 -14.66 -47.75 61.85
C LYS A 2 -14.51 -48.72 60.66
N ARG A 3 -14.46 -50.04 60.88
CA ARG A 3 -14.25 -51.06 59.80
C ARG A 3 -15.45 -51.24 58.86
N ASN A 4 -16.67 -50.90 59.29
CA ASN A 4 -17.87 -50.95 58.44
C ASN A 4 -18.08 -49.63 57.69
N LEU A 5 -17.55 -48.51 58.20
CA LEU A 5 -17.61 -47.21 57.54
C LEU A 5 -16.77 -47.19 56.25
N TYR A 6 -15.57 -47.77 56.26
CA TYR A 6 -14.73 -47.88 55.05
C TYR A 6 -15.36 -48.75 53.97
N LYS A 7 -16.10 -49.82 54.35
CA LYS A 7 -16.81 -50.66 53.39
C LYS A 7 -18.02 -49.95 52.78
N ILE A 8 -18.75 -49.18 53.59
CA ILE A 8 -19.88 -48.35 53.12
C ILE A 8 -19.38 -47.23 52.19
N CYS A 9 -18.29 -46.55 52.56
CA CYS A 9 -17.67 -45.52 51.70
C CYS A 9 -17.11 -46.10 50.39
N PHE A 10 -16.52 -47.30 50.43
CA PHE A 10 -16.01 -47.97 49.22
C PHE A 10 -17.13 -48.42 48.28
N VAL A 11 -18.26 -48.91 48.83
CA VAL A 11 -19.44 -49.27 48.03
C VAL A 11 -20.13 -48.03 47.46
N LEU A 12 -20.20 -46.92 48.21
CA LEU A 12 -20.71 -45.64 47.70
C LEU A 12 -19.82 -45.04 46.61
N PHE A 13 -18.49 -45.17 46.73
CA PHE A 13 -17.54 -44.77 45.70
C PHE A 13 -17.67 -45.61 44.42
N LEU A 14 -17.82 -46.93 44.55
CA LEU A 14 -18.08 -47.86 43.43
C LEU A 14 -19.43 -47.60 42.75
N LEU A 15 -20.49 -47.26 43.50
CA LEU A 15 -21.78 -46.87 42.92
C LEU A 15 -21.71 -45.52 42.18
N SER A 16 -20.88 -44.59 42.64
CA SER A 16 -20.68 -43.29 41.96
C SER A 16 -19.90 -43.39 40.64
N LEU A 17 -19.09 -44.44 40.47
CA LEU A 17 -18.38 -44.72 39.22
C LEU A 17 -19.29 -45.34 38.15
N ALA A 18 -20.42 -45.95 38.54
CA ALA A 18 -21.37 -46.57 37.61
C ALA A 18 -22.34 -45.58 36.94
N THR A 19 -22.43 -44.33 37.42
CA THR A 19 -23.30 -43.28 36.85
C THR A 19 -22.55 -42.28 35.97
N SER A 20 -21.23 -42.38 35.86
CA SER A 20 -20.39 -41.47 35.05
C SER A 20 -20.29 -41.85 33.57
N CYS A 21 -20.76 -43.03 33.17
CA CYS A 21 -20.92 -43.37 31.75
C CYS A 21 -22.36 -43.07 31.31
N LYS A 22 -22.70 -41.78 31.17
CA LYS A 22 -23.69 -41.43 30.15
C LYS A 22 -23.03 -41.75 28.82
N LYS A 23 -23.53 -42.79 28.13
CA LYS A 23 -23.22 -42.99 26.72
C LYS A 23 -23.66 -41.70 26.04
N GLU A 24 -22.73 -40.94 25.48
CA GLU A 24 -23.10 -39.82 24.62
C GLU A 24 -24.03 -40.38 23.55
N ASP A 25 -25.16 -39.70 23.32
CA ASP A 25 -26.03 -40.05 22.20
C ASP A 25 -25.14 -40.14 20.96
N PRO A 26 -25.25 -41.20 20.14
CA PRO A 26 -24.49 -41.27 18.92
C PRO A 26 -24.76 -39.98 18.16
N LEU A 27 -23.71 -39.21 17.95
CA LEU A 27 -23.72 -37.98 17.17
C LEU A 27 -24.28 -38.39 15.80
N ASN A 28 -25.58 -38.18 15.60
CA ASN A 28 -26.29 -38.50 14.37
C ASN A 28 -25.97 -37.39 13.38
N VAL A 29 -24.68 -37.34 13.04
CA VAL A 29 -24.09 -36.40 12.12
C VAL A 29 -24.33 -36.98 10.75
N ASP A 30 -25.23 -36.34 10.02
CA ASP A 30 -25.43 -36.63 8.62
C ASP A 30 -24.19 -36.18 7.83
N PHE A 31 -23.23 -37.09 7.66
CA PHE A 31 -21.98 -36.85 6.93
C PHE A 31 -22.22 -36.43 5.47
N SER A 32 -23.43 -36.63 4.90
CA SER A 32 -23.77 -36.14 3.56
C SER A 32 -23.96 -34.61 3.49
N LYS A 33 -24.11 -33.95 4.64
CA LYS A 33 -24.20 -32.48 4.78
C LYS A 33 -22.85 -31.80 5.02
N TYR A 34 -21.79 -32.58 5.24
CA TYR A 34 -20.43 -32.08 5.42
C TYR A 34 -19.64 -32.26 4.11
N ASN A 35 -18.68 -31.38 3.88
CA ASN A 35 -17.77 -31.55 2.75
C ASN A 35 -17.02 -32.87 2.91
N VAL A 36 -17.06 -33.72 1.90
CA VAL A 36 -16.29 -34.98 1.86
C VAL A 36 -14.80 -34.61 1.97
N ASP A 37 -14.05 -35.31 2.83
CA ASP A 37 -12.58 -35.15 2.95
C ASP A 37 -11.85 -35.41 1.62
N ASP A 38 -12.52 -36.12 0.70
CA ASP A 38 -12.09 -36.41 -0.66
C ASP A 38 -13.15 -35.90 -1.67
N PRO A 39 -13.16 -34.58 -1.98
CA PRO A 39 -14.02 -34.05 -3.02
C PRO A 39 -13.56 -34.61 -4.37
N VAL A 40 -14.51 -35.02 -5.21
CA VAL A 40 -14.28 -35.64 -6.53
C VAL A 40 -13.02 -35.09 -7.19
N ALA A 41 -12.03 -35.95 -7.42
CA ALA A 41 -10.80 -35.58 -8.10
C ALA A 41 -11.11 -34.95 -9.47
N ASN A 42 -10.49 -33.80 -9.77
CA ASN A 42 -10.58 -33.05 -11.03
C ASN A 42 -11.84 -32.19 -11.20
N THR A 43 -12.07 -31.26 -10.26
CA THR A 43 -13.00 -30.13 -10.47
C THR A 43 -12.40 -29.09 -11.44
N GLU A 44 -13.21 -28.17 -11.97
CA GLU A 44 -12.72 -27.01 -12.75
C GLU A 44 -11.68 -26.20 -11.97
N LEU A 45 -11.85 -26.12 -10.64
CA LEU A 45 -10.89 -25.49 -9.73
C LEU A 45 -9.54 -26.22 -9.76
N ASP A 46 -9.52 -27.55 -9.65
CA ASP A 46 -8.28 -28.34 -9.68
C ASP A 46 -7.55 -28.17 -11.02
N ALA A 47 -8.30 -28.17 -12.14
CA ALA A 47 -7.74 -27.94 -13.47
C ALA A 47 -7.13 -26.54 -13.59
N TRP A 48 -7.82 -25.52 -13.07
CA TRP A 48 -7.31 -24.15 -13.05
C TRP A 48 -6.07 -23.99 -12.17
N LEU A 49 -6.08 -24.57 -10.96
CA LEU A 49 -4.92 -24.56 -10.06
C LEU A 49 -3.71 -25.25 -10.70
N LYS A 50 -3.93 -26.41 -11.34
CA LYS A 50 -2.89 -27.14 -12.07
C LYS A 50 -2.30 -26.29 -13.19
N ALA A 51 -3.12 -25.78 -14.10
CA ALA A 51 -2.63 -25.02 -15.25
C ALA A 51 -1.95 -23.71 -14.84
N THR A 52 -2.50 -23.01 -13.84
CA THR A 52 -2.07 -21.66 -13.45
C THR A 52 -0.87 -21.66 -12.52
N PHE A 53 -0.76 -22.63 -11.62
CA PHE A 53 0.27 -22.68 -10.57
C PHE A 53 1.23 -23.84 -10.74
N LEU A 54 0.72 -25.07 -10.85
CA LEU A 54 1.58 -26.25 -10.90
C LEU A 54 2.39 -26.30 -12.20
N ASP A 55 1.71 -26.23 -13.34
CA ASP A 55 2.36 -26.38 -14.66
C ASP A 55 3.23 -25.17 -14.99
N GLU A 56 2.78 -23.96 -14.64
CA GLU A 56 3.48 -22.73 -15.01
C GLU A 56 4.64 -22.40 -14.05
N TYR A 57 4.49 -22.64 -12.74
CA TYR A 57 5.43 -22.19 -11.71
C TYR A 57 5.95 -23.30 -10.79
N ASN A 58 5.48 -24.54 -10.95
CA ASN A 58 5.78 -25.67 -10.06
C ASN A 58 5.38 -25.39 -8.61
N ILE A 59 4.17 -24.84 -8.45
CA ILE A 59 3.55 -24.49 -7.17
C ILE A 59 2.37 -25.43 -6.93
N ASP A 60 2.44 -26.19 -5.84
CA ASP A 60 1.33 -27.01 -5.36
C ASP A 60 0.39 -26.17 -4.48
N VAL A 61 -0.92 -26.22 -4.72
CA VAL A 61 -1.91 -25.47 -3.94
C VAL A 61 -2.77 -26.47 -3.17
N VAL A 62 -2.47 -26.60 -1.89
CA VAL A 62 -3.15 -27.54 -0.99
C VAL A 62 -4.28 -26.83 -0.26
N TYR A 63 -5.50 -27.03 -0.75
CA TYR A 63 -6.72 -26.51 -0.12
C TYR A 63 -7.60 -27.59 0.52
N ARG A 64 -7.41 -28.86 0.15
CA ARG A 64 -8.03 -29.99 0.83
C ARG A 64 -7.41 -30.13 2.21
N TYR A 65 -8.24 -30.25 3.23
CA TYR A 65 -7.78 -30.23 4.61
C TYR A 65 -6.80 -31.36 4.88
N ASN A 66 -5.66 -31.04 5.47
CA ASN A 66 -4.66 -32.03 5.87
C ASN A 66 -4.09 -31.65 7.23
N ARG A 67 -4.38 -32.49 8.23
CA ARG A 67 -3.93 -32.30 9.61
C ARG A 67 -2.41 -32.29 9.79
N PHE A 68 -1.66 -32.84 8.83
CA PHE A 68 -0.20 -32.90 8.88
C PHE A 68 0.46 -31.63 8.32
N LEU A 69 -0.32 -30.67 7.79
CA LEU A 69 0.18 -29.42 7.23
C LEU A 69 -0.05 -28.20 8.15
N HIS A 70 -0.62 -28.40 9.34
CA HIS A 70 -0.59 -27.42 10.42
C HIS A 70 0.17 -27.99 11.62
N GLY A 71 0.71 -27.11 12.46
CA GLY A 71 1.37 -27.55 13.70
C GLY A 71 0.38 -28.25 14.63
N ASP A 72 0.89 -29.18 15.45
CA ASP A 72 0.09 -29.91 16.46
C ASP A 72 -0.54 -28.95 17.50
N ASP A 73 -0.04 -27.71 17.60
CA ASP A 73 -0.51 -26.65 18.49
C ASP A 73 -1.60 -25.75 17.86
N LYS A 74 -2.04 -26.03 16.62
CA LYS A 74 -2.97 -25.19 15.87
C LYS A 74 -4.30 -25.89 15.62
N ASP A 75 -5.39 -25.25 16.06
CA ASP A 75 -6.75 -25.60 15.67
C ASP A 75 -7.17 -24.77 14.46
N VAL A 76 -7.23 -25.40 13.29
CA VAL A 76 -7.61 -24.73 12.03
C VAL A 76 -8.71 -25.47 11.29
N ALA A 77 -9.63 -24.71 10.70
CA ALA A 77 -10.73 -25.25 9.91
C ALA A 77 -10.37 -25.33 8.42
N ALA A 78 -11.01 -26.26 7.70
CA ALA A 78 -10.92 -26.34 6.25
C ALA A 78 -11.40 -25.04 5.58
N VAL A 79 -10.77 -24.69 4.45
CA VAL A 79 -11.21 -23.57 3.60
C VAL A 79 -12.46 -23.97 2.82
N LYS A 80 -13.42 -23.05 2.69
CA LYS A 80 -14.57 -23.21 1.80
C LYS A 80 -14.09 -23.18 0.34
N VAL A 81 -14.50 -24.16 -0.46
CA VAL A 81 -14.01 -24.35 -1.84
C VAL A 81 -14.22 -23.11 -2.72
N ASP A 82 -15.35 -22.42 -2.55
CA ASP A 82 -15.68 -21.17 -3.27
C ASP A 82 -14.76 -19.98 -2.94
N LYS A 83 -13.97 -20.07 -1.86
CA LYS A 83 -12.98 -19.06 -1.46
C LYS A 83 -11.58 -19.31 -2.04
N VAL A 84 -11.30 -20.51 -2.55
CA VAL A 84 -9.96 -20.90 -3.00
C VAL A 84 -9.53 -20.14 -4.24
N GLN A 85 -10.32 -20.18 -5.32
CA GLN A 85 -9.95 -19.50 -6.56
C GLN A 85 -9.84 -17.97 -6.39
N PRO A 86 -10.77 -17.26 -5.73
CA PRO A 86 -10.60 -15.84 -5.43
C PRO A 86 -9.29 -15.52 -4.71
N GLN A 87 -8.94 -16.29 -3.68
CA GLN A 87 -7.70 -16.07 -2.90
C GLN A 87 -6.46 -16.31 -3.76
N MET A 88 -6.45 -17.38 -4.55
CA MET A 88 -5.30 -17.71 -5.40
C MET A 88 -5.19 -16.77 -6.60
N GLN A 89 -6.30 -16.28 -7.14
CA GLN A 89 -6.28 -15.21 -8.16
C GLN A 89 -5.60 -13.96 -7.59
N THR A 90 -5.87 -13.60 -6.33
CA THR A 90 -5.16 -12.50 -5.65
C THR A 90 -3.67 -12.77 -5.45
N VAL A 91 -3.27 -14.01 -5.16
CA VAL A 91 -1.85 -14.40 -5.09
C VAL A 91 -1.18 -14.28 -6.47
N LEU A 92 -1.88 -14.70 -7.53
CA LEU A 92 -1.37 -14.58 -8.89
C LEU A 92 -1.20 -13.11 -9.30
N GLU A 93 -2.25 -12.31 -9.15
CA GLU A 93 -2.26 -10.91 -9.55
C GLU A 93 -1.40 -10.03 -8.64
N GLY A 94 -1.61 -10.03 -7.33
CA GLY A 94 -0.93 -9.10 -6.42
C GLY A 94 0.50 -9.49 -6.04
N PHE A 95 0.94 -10.70 -6.38
CA PHE A 95 2.27 -11.20 -6.06
C PHE A 95 3.01 -11.76 -7.29
N ILE A 96 2.59 -12.88 -7.87
CA ILE A 96 3.40 -13.59 -8.89
C ILE A 96 3.59 -12.76 -10.16
N LEU A 97 2.52 -12.19 -10.72
CA LEU A 97 2.57 -11.47 -11.99
C LEU A 97 3.42 -10.18 -11.95
N PRO A 98 3.36 -9.32 -10.91
CA PRO A 98 4.24 -8.17 -10.78
C PRO A 98 5.73 -8.53 -10.88
N TYR A 99 6.16 -9.57 -10.16
CA TYR A 99 7.53 -10.05 -10.26
C TYR A 99 7.83 -10.65 -11.62
N ARG A 100 6.90 -11.40 -12.24
CA ARG A 100 7.08 -11.90 -13.61
C ARG A 100 7.28 -10.76 -14.61
N THR A 101 6.50 -9.69 -14.49
CA THR A 101 6.56 -8.53 -15.38
C THR A 101 7.89 -7.79 -15.25
N VAL A 102 8.37 -7.58 -14.02
CA VAL A 102 9.55 -6.74 -13.76
C VAL A 102 10.86 -7.52 -13.74
N ALA A 103 10.87 -8.73 -13.17
CA ALA A 103 12.06 -9.57 -13.02
C ALA A 103 12.14 -10.71 -14.06
N GLY A 104 11.07 -10.94 -14.82
CA GLY A 104 10.99 -11.98 -15.84
C GLY A 104 10.54 -13.35 -15.32
N ALA A 105 10.08 -14.19 -16.25
CA ALA A 105 9.54 -15.52 -15.93
C ALA A 105 10.59 -16.46 -15.29
N THR A 106 11.86 -16.38 -15.71
CA THR A 106 12.93 -17.22 -15.16
C THR A 106 13.18 -16.94 -13.68
N PHE A 107 13.15 -15.67 -13.27
CA PHE A 107 13.32 -15.28 -11.88
C PHE A 107 12.20 -15.90 -11.03
N ILE A 108 10.95 -15.57 -11.36
CA ILE A 108 9.83 -15.93 -10.50
C ILE A 108 9.65 -17.45 -10.41
N LYS A 109 9.82 -18.21 -11.52
CA LYS A 109 9.74 -19.68 -11.49
C LYS A 109 10.79 -20.33 -10.58
N LYS A 110 11.97 -19.71 -10.44
CA LYS A 110 13.04 -20.21 -9.56
C LYS A 110 12.79 -19.86 -8.09
N THR A 111 12.29 -18.66 -7.81
CA THR A 111 12.25 -18.11 -6.45
C THR A 111 10.91 -18.29 -5.73
N VAL A 112 9.78 -18.45 -6.43
CA VAL A 112 8.48 -18.66 -5.76
C VAL A 112 8.48 -19.89 -4.85
N PRO A 113 7.72 -19.84 -3.74
CA PRO A 113 7.48 -21.01 -2.89
C PRO A 113 6.89 -22.15 -3.73
N LYS A 114 7.19 -23.39 -3.36
CA LYS A 114 6.72 -24.58 -4.07
C LYS A 114 5.38 -25.09 -3.57
N GLN A 115 4.88 -24.56 -2.47
CA GLN A 115 3.57 -24.92 -1.96
C GLN A 115 2.86 -23.71 -1.31
N PHE A 116 1.56 -23.59 -1.58
CA PHE A 116 0.62 -22.81 -0.78
C PHE A 116 -0.32 -23.76 -0.03
N VAL A 117 -0.42 -23.61 1.29
CA VAL A 117 -1.37 -24.37 2.12
C VAL A 117 -2.47 -23.42 2.58
N LEU A 118 -3.73 -23.81 2.40
CA LEU A 118 -4.87 -22.92 2.58
C LEU A 118 -5.78 -23.40 3.71
N PHE A 119 -5.95 -22.57 4.74
CA PHE A 119 -6.85 -22.82 5.86
C PHE A 119 -7.97 -21.79 5.97
N GLY A 120 -9.16 -22.25 6.33
CA GLY A 120 -10.37 -21.44 6.36
C GLY A 120 -10.45 -20.50 7.57
N SER A 121 -9.96 -20.92 8.73
CA SER A 121 -9.92 -20.10 9.94
C SER A 121 -8.55 -19.43 10.14
N GLY A 122 -8.50 -18.41 10.98
CA GLY A 122 -7.24 -17.89 11.51
C GLY A 122 -6.51 -18.93 12.36
N ALA A 123 -5.20 -18.75 12.54
CA ALA A 123 -4.40 -19.50 13.50
C ALA A 123 -3.99 -18.57 14.66
N TYR A 124 -4.19 -19.02 15.89
CA TYR A 124 -3.75 -18.31 17.08
C TYR A 124 -2.41 -18.87 17.57
N ASN A 125 -1.53 -17.97 18.00
CA ASN A 125 -0.28 -18.34 18.66
C ASN A 125 -0.46 -18.43 20.17
N THR A 126 0.51 -19.06 20.84
CA THR A 126 0.50 -19.22 22.30
C THR A 126 0.56 -17.87 23.05
N ASP A 127 1.00 -16.80 22.38
CA ASP A 127 1.02 -15.43 22.87
C ASP A 127 -0.27 -14.64 22.53
N ASN A 128 -1.32 -15.34 22.05
CA ASN A 128 -2.58 -14.79 21.55
C ASN A 128 -2.46 -13.89 20.30
N SER A 129 -1.29 -13.82 19.65
CA SER A 129 -1.17 -13.14 18.36
C SER A 129 -1.90 -13.93 17.26
N TYR A 130 -2.45 -13.19 16.29
CA TYR A 130 -3.25 -13.73 15.20
C TYR A 130 -2.41 -13.87 13.93
N THR A 131 -2.29 -15.09 13.42
CA THR A 131 -1.44 -15.41 12.26
C THR A 131 -2.28 -15.49 10.99
N LEU A 132 -1.94 -14.65 10.02
CA LEU A 132 -2.61 -14.57 8.71
C LEU A 132 -1.88 -15.36 7.62
N GLY A 133 -0.60 -15.64 7.85
CA GLY A 133 0.19 -16.57 7.08
C GLY A 133 1.53 -16.82 7.75
N THR A 134 2.16 -17.92 7.37
CA THR A 134 3.52 -18.29 7.81
C THR A 134 4.29 -18.83 6.62
N ALA A 135 5.61 -18.67 6.60
CA ALA A 135 6.46 -19.52 5.79
C ALA A 135 7.26 -20.51 6.64
N SER A 136 7.36 -21.74 6.14
CA SER A 136 8.26 -22.76 6.68
C SER A 136 9.31 -23.11 5.64
N GLY A 137 10.58 -22.98 6.03
CA GLY A 137 11.74 -23.46 5.27
C GLY A 137 11.90 -22.86 3.87
N GLY A 138 11.34 -21.66 3.62
CA GLY A 138 11.39 -20.97 2.34
C GLY A 138 10.71 -21.68 1.17
N ARG A 139 9.99 -22.78 1.43
CA ARG A 139 9.36 -23.62 0.41
C ARG A 139 7.84 -23.58 0.45
N ASN A 140 7.27 -23.35 1.62
CA ASN A 140 5.83 -23.40 1.84
C ASN A 140 5.34 -22.09 2.45
N ILE A 141 4.29 -21.51 1.88
CA ILE A 141 3.52 -20.42 2.49
C ILE A 141 2.15 -20.97 2.90
N THR A 142 1.81 -20.84 4.17
CA THR A 142 0.48 -21.15 4.67
C THR A 142 -0.33 -19.85 4.75
N LEU A 143 -1.56 -19.85 4.22
CA LEU A 143 -2.49 -18.73 4.32
C LEU A 143 -3.67 -19.14 5.22
N TYR A 144 -3.97 -18.30 6.20
CA TYR A 144 -5.08 -18.50 7.14
C TYR A 144 -6.21 -17.49 6.89
N ASP A 145 -7.36 -17.74 7.52
CA ASP A 145 -8.54 -16.87 7.49
C ASP A 145 -9.11 -16.66 6.08
N LEU A 146 -9.21 -17.72 5.28
CA LEU A 146 -9.74 -17.63 3.91
C LEU A 146 -11.28 -17.62 3.89
N ASN A 147 -11.95 -18.14 4.91
CA ASN A 147 -13.41 -18.18 4.92
C ASN A 147 -14.03 -16.78 5.08
N ASN A 148 -13.27 -15.84 5.64
CA ASN A 148 -13.61 -14.41 5.75
C ASN A 148 -13.04 -13.58 4.59
N PHE A 149 -12.52 -14.20 3.54
CA PHE A 149 -12.00 -13.49 2.37
C PHE A 149 -13.13 -12.82 1.58
N ASP A 150 -12.96 -11.52 1.36
CA ASP A 150 -13.88 -10.62 0.67
C ASP A 150 -13.09 -9.76 -0.32
N LEU A 151 -13.35 -9.95 -1.61
CA LEU A 151 -12.70 -9.23 -2.71
C LEU A 151 -13.04 -7.73 -2.73
N THR A 152 -14.11 -7.32 -2.05
CA THR A 152 -14.51 -5.90 -1.95
C THR A 152 -13.77 -5.17 -0.84
N ASN A 153 -13.10 -5.90 0.05
CA ASN A 153 -12.36 -5.34 1.18
C ASN A 153 -10.86 -5.22 0.86
N GLY A 154 -10.51 -4.12 0.20
CA GLY A 154 -9.12 -3.81 -0.18
C GLY A 154 -8.12 -3.81 0.98
N THR A 155 -8.56 -3.48 2.19
CA THR A 155 -7.71 -3.50 3.40
C THR A 155 -7.31 -4.92 3.78
N THR A 156 -8.27 -5.85 3.82
CA THR A 156 -7.99 -7.26 4.15
C THR A 156 -7.11 -7.91 3.09
N ILE A 157 -7.36 -7.61 1.81
CA ILE A 157 -6.54 -8.11 0.69
C ILE A 157 -5.12 -7.58 0.78
N SER A 158 -4.94 -6.27 0.96
CA SER A 158 -3.63 -5.65 1.08
C SER A 158 -2.85 -6.19 2.28
N ARG A 159 -3.52 -6.48 3.40
CA ARG A 159 -2.88 -7.14 4.54
C ARG A 159 -2.36 -8.54 4.21
N LYS A 160 -3.13 -9.36 3.48
CA LYS A 160 -2.68 -10.69 3.04
C LYS A 160 -1.52 -10.59 2.03
N LEU A 161 -1.58 -9.62 1.11
CA LEU A 161 -0.47 -9.37 0.19
C LEU A 161 0.80 -8.94 0.93
N ARG A 162 0.70 -8.10 1.97
CA ARG A 162 1.87 -7.76 2.81
C ARG A 162 2.50 -9.02 3.40
N THR A 163 1.70 -9.93 3.96
CA THR A 163 2.22 -11.21 4.47
C THR A 163 2.90 -12.02 3.38
N ILE A 164 2.31 -12.16 2.19
CA ILE A 164 2.94 -12.92 1.09
C ILE A 164 4.26 -12.30 0.64
N HIS A 165 4.32 -10.97 0.49
CA HIS A 165 5.54 -10.26 0.11
C HIS A 165 6.60 -10.29 1.21
N HIS A 166 6.19 -10.25 2.48
CA HIS A 166 7.06 -10.43 3.65
C HIS A 166 7.74 -11.79 3.60
N GLU A 167 6.95 -12.86 3.50
CA GLU A 167 7.48 -14.23 3.45
C GLU A 167 8.34 -14.49 2.21
N PHE A 168 7.96 -13.93 1.07
CA PHE A 168 8.79 -14.01 -0.12
C PHE A 168 10.13 -13.27 0.04
N THR A 169 10.16 -12.17 0.79
CA THR A 169 11.42 -11.46 1.09
C THR A 169 12.36 -12.35 1.90
N HIS A 170 11.85 -13.11 2.87
CA HIS A 170 12.65 -14.11 3.59
C HIS A 170 13.23 -15.17 2.64
N ILE A 171 12.43 -15.68 1.68
CA ILE A 171 12.91 -16.61 0.65
C ILE A 171 14.05 -15.99 -0.17
N LEU A 172 13.87 -14.74 -0.60
CA LEU A 172 14.92 -14.03 -1.34
C LEU A 172 16.18 -13.87 -0.49
N ASN A 173 16.06 -13.55 0.79
CA ASN A 173 17.19 -13.39 1.71
C ASN A 173 17.96 -14.70 1.98
N GLN A 174 17.30 -15.86 1.83
CA GLN A 174 17.97 -17.16 1.87
C GLN A 174 18.82 -17.43 0.61
N LEU A 175 18.42 -16.88 -0.55
CA LEU A 175 19.12 -17.04 -1.82
C LEU A 175 20.22 -15.99 -2.00
N VAL A 176 19.93 -14.75 -1.64
CA VAL A 176 20.83 -13.60 -1.71
C VAL A 176 20.77 -12.91 -0.35
N PRO A 177 21.81 -13.00 0.49
CA PRO A 177 21.77 -12.48 1.85
C PRO A 177 21.35 -11.02 1.91
N MET A 178 20.53 -10.70 2.91
CA MET A 178 20.15 -9.32 3.24
C MET A 178 21.41 -8.44 3.43
N PRO A 179 21.40 -7.18 2.99
CA PRO A 179 22.52 -6.27 3.19
C PRO A 179 22.89 -6.08 4.66
N VAL A 180 24.20 -6.08 4.95
CA VAL A 180 24.72 -5.90 6.32
C VAL A 180 24.46 -4.49 6.84
N ASP A 181 24.52 -3.48 5.98
CA ASP A 181 24.26 -2.09 6.33
C ASP A 181 22.84 -1.89 6.87
N PHE A 182 21.83 -2.57 6.32
CA PHE A 182 20.46 -2.53 6.84
C PHE A 182 20.39 -2.91 8.32
N GLN A 183 21.06 -4.01 8.69
CA GLN A 183 21.08 -4.53 10.06
C GLN A 183 21.69 -3.56 11.06
N LEU A 184 22.50 -2.60 10.59
CA LEU A 184 23.17 -1.60 11.43
C LEU A 184 22.30 -0.37 11.68
N ILE A 185 21.28 -0.09 10.86
CA ILE A 185 20.50 1.17 10.92
C ILE A 185 19.81 1.33 12.28
N THR A 186 19.19 0.28 12.81
CA THR A 186 18.47 0.30 14.10
C THR A 186 18.96 -0.78 15.07
N LYS A 187 20.20 -1.24 14.92
CA LYS A 187 20.78 -2.37 15.67
C LYS A 187 20.59 -2.31 17.18
N SER A 188 20.70 -1.11 17.76
CA SER A 188 20.65 -0.93 19.22
C SER A 188 19.23 -0.96 19.80
N THR A 189 18.18 -0.99 18.97
CA THR A 189 16.79 -0.86 19.42
C THR A 189 15.89 -2.04 19.07
N TYR A 190 16.47 -3.15 18.55
CA TYR A 190 15.72 -4.40 18.40
C TYR A 190 15.26 -4.94 19.76
N ASN A 191 14.00 -5.38 19.82
CA ASN A 191 13.31 -5.86 20.99
C ASN A 191 12.53 -7.15 20.66
N ALA A 192 13.02 -8.28 21.18
CA ALA A 192 12.37 -9.58 20.99
C ALA A 192 10.94 -9.63 21.58
N THR A 193 10.64 -8.81 22.58
CA THR A 193 9.28 -8.67 23.17
C THR A 193 8.46 -7.60 22.43
N TRP A 194 8.47 -7.69 21.09
CA TRP A 194 7.85 -6.73 20.18
C TRP A 194 6.36 -6.50 20.43
N THR A 195 5.65 -7.48 21.00
CA THR A 195 4.22 -7.42 21.34
C THR A 195 3.88 -6.33 22.37
N THR A 196 4.89 -5.81 23.08
CA THR A 196 4.74 -4.70 24.05
C THR A 196 5.00 -3.33 23.44
N VAL A 197 5.46 -3.27 22.19
CA VAL A 197 5.79 -2.03 21.48
C VAL A 197 4.54 -1.52 20.76
N SER A 198 4.22 -0.23 20.92
CA SER A 198 3.14 0.41 20.17
C SER A 198 3.60 0.86 18.79
N ASP A 199 2.66 1.01 17.85
CA ASP A 199 2.94 1.56 16.51
C ASP A 199 3.68 2.91 16.56
N ALA A 200 3.27 3.79 17.48
CA ALA A 200 3.89 5.11 17.64
C ALA A 200 5.36 5.01 18.09
N THR A 201 5.65 4.09 19.03
CA THR A 201 7.01 3.83 19.51
C THR A 201 7.86 3.16 18.42
N ALA A 202 7.31 2.17 17.71
CA ALA A 202 8.01 1.55 16.58
C ALA A 202 8.36 2.58 15.51
N ARG A 203 7.41 3.43 15.14
CA ARG A 203 7.60 4.52 14.18
C ARG A 203 8.70 5.48 14.61
N SER A 204 8.69 5.94 15.87
CA SER A 204 9.69 6.89 16.39
C SER A 204 11.10 6.31 16.43
N MET A 205 11.23 4.99 16.54
CA MET A 205 12.51 4.28 16.49
C MET A 205 12.94 3.88 15.07
N GLY A 206 12.15 4.21 14.04
CA GLY A 206 12.49 3.94 12.65
C GLY A 206 12.04 2.58 12.11
N TYR A 207 10.93 2.04 12.62
CA TYR A 207 10.33 0.79 12.18
C TYR A 207 8.96 1.00 11.53
N VAL A 208 8.58 0.14 10.59
CA VAL A 208 7.27 0.21 9.91
C VAL A 208 6.14 -0.42 10.74
N THR A 209 6.47 -1.38 11.61
CA THR A 209 5.54 -2.04 12.54
C THR A 209 6.24 -2.37 13.87
N PRO A 210 5.49 -2.62 14.96
CA PRO A 210 6.02 -3.22 16.17
C PRO A 210 6.75 -4.52 15.90
N TYR A 211 6.22 -5.39 15.03
CA TYR A 211 6.86 -6.66 14.67
C TYR A 211 8.24 -6.49 14.03
N SER A 212 8.44 -5.42 13.25
CA SER A 212 9.75 -5.07 12.69
C SER A 212 10.81 -4.79 13.76
N THR A 213 10.42 -4.52 15.02
CA THR A 213 11.38 -4.36 16.13
C THR A 213 11.94 -5.69 16.62
N SER A 214 11.37 -6.83 16.22
CA SER A 214 11.78 -8.14 16.76
C SER A 214 13.23 -8.49 16.44
N GLN A 215 13.61 -8.41 15.15
CA GLN A 215 14.94 -8.74 14.65
C GLN A 215 15.16 -8.17 13.23
N PRO A 216 16.42 -8.07 12.76
CA PRO A 216 16.75 -7.49 11.46
C PRO A 216 16.07 -8.15 10.26
N GLY A 217 15.91 -9.48 10.28
CA GLY A 217 15.26 -10.20 9.17
C GLY A 217 13.79 -9.81 9.01
N GLU A 218 13.03 -9.76 10.11
CA GLU A 218 11.62 -9.33 10.08
C GLU A 218 11.48 -7.86 9.69
N ASP A 219 12.38 -7.00 10.18
CA ASP A 219 12.42 -5.58 9.84
C ASP A 219 12.59 -5.34 8.33
N PHE A 220 13.48 -6.10 7.71
CA PHE A 220 13.71 -6.02 6.27
C PHE A 220 12.52 -6.53 5.45
N ALA A 221 11.96 -7.66 5.84
CA ALA A 221 10.78 -8.25 5.21
C ALA A 221 9.55 -7.34 5.34
N GLU A 222 9.31 -6.79 6.54
CA GLU A 222 8.23 -5.84 6.80
C GLU A 222 8.43 -4.54 6.01
N THR A 223 9.63 -3.96 6.03
CA THR A 223 9.93 -2.73 5.27
C THR A 223 9.68 -2.95 3.78
N THR A 224 10.13 -4.07 3.23
CA THR A 224 9.92 -4.45 1.82
C THR A 224 8.43 -4.59 1.51
N ALA A 225 7.69 -5.35 2.33
CA ALA A 225 6.26 -5.59 2.12
C ALA A 225 5.43 -4.30 2.20
N HIS A 226 5.72 -3.41 3.16
CA HIS A 226 5.03 -2.13 3.28
C HIS A 226 5.34 -1.21 2.10
N LEU A 227 6.60 -1.13 1.67
CA LEU A 227 6.96 -0.35 0.48
C LEU A 227 6.21 -0.84 -0.77
N LEU A 228 6.11 -2.15 -1.00
CA LEU A 228 5.43 -2.70 -2.17
C LEU A 228 3.90 -2.49 -2.11
N VAL A 229 3.28 -2.80 -0.97
CA VAL A 229 1.81 -2.91 -0.86
C VAL A 229 1.14 -1.63 -0.38
N GLU A 230 1.71 -0.91 0.58
CA GLU A 230 1.19 0.40 1.02
C GLU A 230 1.67 1.53 0.10
N GLY A 231 2.86 1.38 -0.47
CA GLY A 231 3.41 2.29 -1.47
C GLY A 231 4.17 3.47 -0.89
N GLN A 232 4.76 4.25 -1.80
CA GLN A 232 5.65 5.35 -1.43
C GLN A 232 4.98 6.44 -0.58
N ALA A 233 3.75 6.84 -0.95
CA ALA A 233 3.04 7.89 -0.24
C ALA A 233 2.76 7.52 1.23
N TRP A 234 2.40 6.26 1.48
CA TRP A 234 2.24 5.75 2.86
C TRP A 234 3.56 5.78 3.62
N PHE A 235 4.63 5.28 3.00
CA PHE A 235 5.94 5.21 3.65
C PHE A 235 6.49 6.60 3.98
N ASP A 236 6.30 7.56 3.07
CA ASP A 236 6.64 8.97 3.30
C ASP A 236 5.83 9.58 4.44
N ALA A 237 4.52 9.36 4.48
CA ALA A 237 3.67 9.84 5.56
C ALA A 237 4.06 9.22 6.91
N TRP A 238 4.37 7.93 6.92
CA TRP A 238 4.85 7.21 8.10
C TRP A 238 6.17 7.80 8.60
N ALA A 239 7.14 8.01 7.71
CA ALA A 239 8.43 8.60 8.03
C ALA A 239 8.30 10.06 8.48
N ASN A 240 7.44 10.86 7.83
CA ASN A 240 7.17 12.26 8.21
C ASN A 240 6.49 12.39 9.57
N GLY A 241 5.73 11.39 10.01
CA GLY A 241 5.15 11.32 11.35
C GLY A 241 6.11 10.82 12.44
N SER A 242 7.35 10.50 12.10
CA SER A 242 8.38 10.03 13.03
C SER A 242 9.20 11.19 13.64
N THR A 243 10.12 10.87 14.54
CA THR A 243 11.19 11.77 14.99
C THR A 243 12.19 12.01 13.85
N THR A 244 13.10 12.98 14.00
CA THR A 244 14.17 13.22 13.02
C THR A 244 15.02 11.97 12.80
N GLU A 245 15.40 11.29 13.88
CA GLU A 245 16.21 10.07 13.86
C GLU A 245 15.42 8.90 13.26
N GLY A 246 14.17 8.71 13.67
CA GLY A 246 13.32 7.63 13.15
C GLY A 246 13.00 7.82 11.66
N LYS A 247 12.78 9.06 11.22
CA LYS A 247 12.63 9.40 9.80
C LYS A 247 13.90 9.07 9.01
N ALA A 248 15.07 9.49 9.51
CA ALA A 248 16.34 9.20 8.88
C ALA A 248 16.60 7.68 8.78
N ALA A 249 16.29 6.92 9.83
CA ALA A 249 16.37 5.47 9.84
C ALA A 249 15.43 4.82 8.81
N LEU A 250 14.16 5.23 8.76
CA LEU A 250 13.19 4.73 7.75
C LEU A 250 13.67 5.02 6.32
N LYS A 251 14.21 6.21 6.06
CA LYS A 251 14.75 6.56 4.74
C LYS A 251 16.01 5.79 4.37
N ALA A 252 16.89 5.52 5.34
CA ALA A 252 18.03 4.65 5.13
C ALA A 252 17.61 3.20 4.82
N LYS A 253 16.60 2.68 5.53
CA LYS A 253 16.02 1.35 5.30
C LYS A 253 15.40 1.24 3.90
N GLU A 254 14.62 2.24 3.51
CA GLU A 254 14.06 2.32 2.15
C GLU A 254 15.15 2.29 1.08
N ALA A 255 16.20 3.12 1.23
CA ALA A 255 17.31 3.17 0.28
C ALA A 255 18.03 1.81 0.17
N SER A 256 18.26 1.14 1.30
CA SER A 256 18.89 -0.19 1.33
C SER A 256 18.01 -1.27 0.68
N VAL A 257 16.70 -1.27 0.90
CA VAL A 257 15.75 -2.17 0.20
C VAL A 257 15.77 -1.93 -1.31
N VAL A 258 15.65 -0.68 -1.75
CA VAL A 258 15.68 -0.32 -3.18
C VAL A 258 17.00 -0.79 -3.82
N ASN A 259 18.12 -0.56 -3.14
CA ASN A 259 19.43 -0.97 -3.60
C ASN A 259 19.57 -2.49 -3.66
N TYR A 260 19.13 -3.23 -2.64
CA TYR A 260 19.16 -4.69 -2.62
C TYR A 260 18.43 -5.31 -3.81
N PHE A 261 17.19 -4.88 -4.06
CA PHE A 261 16.44 -5.39 -5.21
C PHE A 261 17.11 -5.01 -6.54
N THR A 262 17.55 -3.76 -6.69
CA THR A 262 18.08 -3.27 -7.96
C THR A 262 19.46 -3.84 -8.30
N VAL A 263 20.37 -3.84 -7.32
CA VAL A 263 21.78 -4.21 -7.52
C VAL A 263 22.02 -5.69 -7.26
N ASN A 264 21.48 -6.24 -6.17
CA ASN A 264 21.76 -7.63 -5.79
C ASN A 264 20.84 -8.64 -6.46
N LEU A 265 19.57 -8.28 -6.72
CA LEU A 265 18.60 -9.16 -7.41
C LEU A 265 18.42 -8.83 -8.89
N GLY A 266 18.87 -7.66 -9.36
CA GLY A 266 18.66 -7.22 -10.74
C GLY A 266 17.21 -6.85 -11.06
N ILE A 267 16.43 -6.46 -10.04
CA ILE A 267 15.00 -6.12 -10.14
C ILE A 267 14.84 -4.63 -9.89
N ASN A 268 14.28 -3.90 -10.86
CA ASN A 268 13.92 -2.51 -10.62
C ASN A 268 12.81 -2.43 -9.56
N PHE A 269 13.18 -2.07 -8.32
CA PHE A 269 12.25 -2.04 -7.19
C PHE A 269 11.11 -1.03 -7.40
N ARG A 270 11.40 0.13 -8.03
CA ARG A 270 10.39 1.16 -8.29
C ARG A 270 9.37 0.70 -9.32
N ALA A 271 9.80 -0.02 -10.35
CA ALA A 271 8.90 -0.66 -11.31
C ALA A 271 8.06 -1.75 -10.64
N LEU A 272 8.65 -2.57 -9.78
CA LEU A 272 7.91 -3.60 -9.02
C LEU A 272 6.88 -2.97 -8.08
N GLN A 273 7.27 -1.95 -7.34
CA GLN A 273 6.38 -1.16 -6.47
C GLN A 273 5.23 -0.57 -7.29
N GLN A 274 5.52 0.01 -8.46
CA GLN A 274 4.50 0.54 -9.36
C GLN A 274 3.49 -0.55 -9.78
N GLU A 275 3.94 -1.73 -10.18
CA GLU A 275 3.06 -2.82 -10.60
C GLU A 275 2.18 -3.33 -9.45
N VAL A 276 2.75 -3.57 -8.27
CA VAL A 276 1.97 -3.98 -7.08
C VAL A 276 0.95 -2.89 -6.71
N GLN A 277 1.37 -1.63 -6.68
CA GLN A 277 0.50 -0.48 -6.37
C GLN A 277 -0.66 -0.33 -7.35
N LYS A 278 -0.43 -0.51 -8.65
CA LYS A 278 -1.51 -0.48 -9.65
C LYS A 278 -2.55 -1.56 -9.36
N ILE A 279 -2.13 -2.75 -8.95
CA ILE A 279 -3.05 -3.87 -8.68
C ILE A 279 -3.87 -3.61 -7.43
N VAL A 280 -3.24 -3.25 -6.30
CA VAL A 280 -3.98 -2.95 -5.07
C VAL A 280 -4.91 -1.74 -5.22
N ARG A 281 -4.52 -0.76 -6.03
CA ARG A 281 -5.34 0.42 -6.34
C ARG A 281 -6.51 0.08 -7.26
N ASN A 282 -6.23 -0.58 -8.39
CA ASN A 282 -7.21 -0.73 -9.46
C ASN A 282 -8.13 -1.93 -9.27
N ASN A 283 -7.60 -3.06 -8.79
CA ASN A 283 -8.35 -4.29 -8.63
C ASN A 283 -9.04 -4.35 -7.26
N TYR A 284 -8.33 -3.91 -6.20
CA TYR A 284 -8.80 -4.07 -4.82
C TYR A 284 -9.26 -2.76 -4.17
N LYS A 285 -9.19 -1.63 -4.89
CA LYS A 285 -9.70 -0.31 -4.45
C LYS A 285 -9.16 0.11 -3.08
N TYR A 286 -7.90 -0.23 -2.79
CA TYR A 286 -7.32 0.08 -1.49
C TYR A 286 -7.11 1.59 -1.31
N SER A 287 -7.83 2.19 -0.35
CA SER A 287 -8.00 3.64 -0.26
C SER A 287 -6.70 4.42 -0.01
N THR A 288 -5.75 3.86 0.74
CA THR A 288 -4.45 4.51 1.02
C THR A 288 -3.57 4.61 -0.22
N THR A 289 -3.93 3.98 -1.33
CA THR A 289 -3.20 4.08 -2.59
C THR A 289 -3.71 5.20 -3.49
N LEU A 290 -4.79 5.89 -3.11
CA LEU A 290 -5.43 6.95 -3.89
C LEU A 290 -4.79 8.31 -3.60
N PHE A 291 -4.49 9.11 -4.63
CA PHE A 291 -4.04 10.48 -4.47
C PHE A 291 -4.97 11.35 -3.61
N PRO A 292 -6.31 11.36 -3.81
CA PRO A 292 -7.20 12.21 -3.02
C PRO A 292 -7.18 11.89 -1.52
N TYR A 293 -6.89 10.65 -1.13
CA TYR A 293 -6.67 10.29 0.26
C TYR A 293 -5.51 11.10 0.86
N TRP A 294 -4.37 11.17 0.17
CA TRP A 294 -3.16 11.86 0.65
C TRP A 294 -3.23 13.37 0.65
N VAL A 295 -4.02 13.96 -0.26
CA VAL A 295 -4.36 15.39 -0.17
C VAL A 295 -5.18 15.65 1.09
N GLY A 296 -6.15 14.77 1.41
CA GLY A 296 -6.90 14.84 2.66
C GLY A 296 -6.06 14.63 3.92
N GLN A 297 -4.98 13.84 3.83
CA GLN A 297 -4.00 13.66 4.91
C GLN A 297 -2.93 14.76 4.96
N ASN A 298 -2.99 15.75 4.06
CA ASN A 298 -2.05 16.87 4.03
C ASN A 298 -0.57 16.43 3.90
N LEU A 299 -0.33 15.30 3.21
CA LEU A 299 1.00 14.79 2.92
C LEU A 299 1.70 15.65 1.88
N TYR A 300 1.04 15.88 0.75
CA TYR A 300 1.55 16.72 -0.33
C TYR A 300 1.11 18.16 -0.11
N LYS A 301 2.09 19.03 0.05
CA LYS A 301 1.96 20.46 0.33
C LYS A 301 2.00 21.31 -0.91
N THR A 302 2.66 20.83 -1.96
CA THR A 302 2.77 21.57 -3.21
C THR A 302 2.52 20.67 -4.41
N MET A 303 1.98 21.24 -5.47
CA MET A 303 1.98 20.68 -6.81
C MET A 303 2.48 21.75 -7.78
N THR A 304 3.64 21.54 -8.38
CA THR A 304 4.33 22.51 -9.23
C THR A 304 4.15 22.15 -10.71
N VAL A 305 3.69 23.13 -11.49
CA VAL A 305 3.45 23.04 -12.92
C VAL A 305 4.39 23.97 -13.68
N ASN A 306 5.37 23.38 -14.35
CA ASN A 306 6.31 24.07 -15.22
C ASN A 306 6.24 23.46 -16.62
N LEU A 307 5.44 24.04 -17.53
CA LEU A 307 5.26 23.48 -18.87
C LEU A 307 6.52 23.50 -19.75
N GLU A 308 7.61 24.14 -19.30
CA GLU A 308 8.92 24.07 -19.96
C GLU A 308 9.76 22.85 -19.53
N ASP A 309 9.36 22.15 -18.46
CA ASP A 309 10.05 20.94 -18.01
C ASP A 309 9.88 19.79 -19.01
N VAL A 310 10.95 18.99 -19.19
CA VAL A 310 10.97 17.82 -20.08
C VAL A 310 9.85 16.82 -19.79
N LEU A 311 9.36 16.77 -18.53
CA LEU A 311 8.20 16.00 -18.12
C LEU A 311 7.01 16.22 -19.07
N TYR A 312 6.72 17.48 -19.41
CA TYR A 312 5.56 17.85 -20.21
C TYR A 312 5.75 17.64 -21.71
N THR A 313 6.98 17.42 -22.16
CA THR A 313 7.26 16.94 -23.54
C THR A 313 6.85 15.47 -23.67
N ASN A 314 7.15 14.66 -22.65
CA ASN A 314 6.82 13.23 -22.65
C ASN A 314 5.37 12.96 -22.27
N TYR A 315 4.80 13.84 -21.44
CA TYR A 315 3.50 13.69 -20.83
C TYR A 315 2.76 15.04 -20.79
N PRO A 316 2.18 15.50 -21.91
CA PRO A 316 1.55 16.80 -21.97
C PRO A 316 0.33 16.91 -21.02
N VAL A 317 0.02 18.14 -20.60
CA VAL A 317 -1.29 18.50 -19.99
C VAL A 317 -2.36 18.63 -21.08
N SER A 318 -3.63 18.86 -20.71
CA SER A 318 -4.66 19.13 -21.72
C SER A 318 -4.40 20.43 -22.48
N ASN A 319 -4.84 20.48 -23.73
CA ASN A 319 -4.79 21.70 -24.54
C ASN A 319 -5.56 22.85 -23.88
N ASP A 320 -6.67 22.56 -23.21
CA ASP A 320 -7.45 23.56 -22.46
C ASP A 320 -6.62 24.23 -21.36
N PHE A 321 -5.89 23.45 -20.56
CA PHE A 321 -5.04 24.00 -19.51
C PHE A 321 -3.78 24.66 -20.07
N ALA A 322 -3.13 24.04 -21.05
CA ALA A 322 -1.96 24.61 -21.73
C ALA A 322 -2.30 26.00 -22.30
N THR A 323 -3.46 26.15 -22.95
CA THR A 323 -3.91 27.44 -23.48
C THR A 323 -4.06 28.49 -22.38
N ALA A 324 -4.67 28.15 -21.25
CA ALA A 324 -4.80 29.07 -20.11
C ALA A 324 -3.42 29.45 -19.54
N TYR A 325 -2.52 28.47 -19.38
CA TYR A 325 -1.17 28.66 -18.87
C TYR A 325 -0.33 29.56 -19.79
N ASP A 326 -0.30 29.25 -21.08
CA ASP A 326 0.51 29.97 -22.08
C ASP A 326 -0.02 31.38 -22.32
N THR A 327 -1.34 31.59 -22.24
CA THR A 327 -1.93 32.94 -22.30
C THR A 327 -1.50 33.78 -21.09
N TYR A 328 -1.47 33.19 -19.89
CA TYR A 328 -1.00 33.86 -18.68
C TYR A 328 0.50 34.19 -18.77
N LYS A 329 1.31 33.23 -19.22
CA LYS A 329 2.74 33.39 -19.48
C LYS A 329 3.01 34.51 -20.47
N ALA A 330 2.28 34.55 -21.58
CA ALA A 330 2.39 35.60 -22.59
C ALA A 330 2.06 36.98 -22.01
N ALA A 331 1.05 37.08 -21.15
CA ALA A 331 0.70 38.32 -20.47
C ALA A 331 1.79 38.80 -19.49
N ILE A 332 2.44 37.88 -18.77
CA ILE A 332 3.59 38.20 -17.90
C ILE A 332 4.76 38.75 -18.73
N LEU A 333 5.07 38.10 -19.87
CA LEU A 333 6.12 38.56 -20.77
C LEU A 333 5.81 39.92 -21.42
N ALA A 334 4.52 40.19 -21.65
CA ALA A 334 4.03 41.43 -22.25
C ALA A 334 3.83 42.58 -21.25
N TYR A 335 4.11 42.38 -19.95
CA TYR A 335 3.88 43.37 -18.88
C TYR A 335 4.30 44.80 -19.23
N SER A 336 5.52 44.94 -19.74
CA SER A 336 6.12 46.21 -20.10
C SER A 336 6.92 46.07 -21.40
N SER A 337 7.09 47.17 -22.12
CA SER A 337 7.96 47.23 -23.29
C SER A 337 9.44 47.08 -22.92
N THR A 338 9.82 47.48 -21.69
CA THR A 338 11.21 47.49 -21.22
C THR A 338 11.49 46.43 -20.16
N GLN A 339 10.56 46.19 -19.24
CA GLN A 339 10.70 45.16 -18.22
C GLN A 339 10.01 43.87 -18.69
N LYS A 340 10.81 42.83 -18.95
CA LYS A 340 10.34 41.51 -19.34
C LYS A 340 10.41 40.56 -18.18
N TYR A 341 9.28 39.92 -17.88
CA TYR A 341 9.21 38.86 -16.89
C TYR A 341 9.00 37.51 -17.58
N HIS A 342 9.63 36.48 -17.05
CA HIS A 342 9.45 35.10 -17.47
C HIS A 342 8.60 34.39 -16.41
N LEU A 343 7.57 33.62 -16.82
CA LEU A 343 6.84 32.75 -15.89
C LEU A 343 7.64 31.47 -15.71
N ASP A 344 8.19 31.26 -14.52
CA ASP A 344 9.04 30.11 -14.21
C ASP A 344 8.19 28.86 -13.94
N TYR A 345 7.14 29.00 -13.12
CA TYR A 345 6.18 27.93 -12.84
C TYR A 345 4.91 28.45 -12.14
N ILE A 346 3.86 27.64 -12.14
CA ILE A 346 2.69 27.82 -11.26
C ILE A 346 2.71 26.71 -10.21
N GLN A 347 2.67 27.08 -8.93
CA GLN A 347 2.65 26.15 -7.82
C GLN A 347 1.35 26.26 -7.04
N PHE A 348 0.66 25.14 -6.90
CA PHE A 348 -0.49 24.98 -6.01
C PHE A 348 0.04 24.62 -4.63
N ARG A 349 -0.17 25.47 -3.64
CA ARG A 349 0.34 25.32 -2.27
C ARG A 349 -0.83 25.05 -1.33
N PHE A 350 -0.94 23.80 -0.88
CA PHE A 350 -1.97 23.35 0.07
C PHE A 350 -1.55 23.77 1.48
N GLU A 351 -1.89 25.01 1.84
CA GLU A 351 -1.52 25.63 3.12
C GLU A 351 -2.19 24.90 4.30
N SER A 352 -3.39 24.34 4.06
CA SER A 352 -4.11 23.47 4.99
C SER A 352 -4.99 22.49 4.21
N THR A 353 -5.85 21.74 4.90
CA THR A 353 -6.83 20.85 4.26
C THR A 353 -7.96 21.58 3.51
N THR A 354 -8.04 22.92 3.63
CA THR A 354 -9.09 23.73 2.99
C THR A 354 -8.55 25.00 2.32
N ALA A 355 -7.34 25.44 2.67
CA ALA A 355 -6.72 26.65 2.14
C ALA A 355 -5.69 26.31 1.05
N LEU A 356 -5.75 27.05 -0.05
CA LEU A 356 -4.86 26.91 -1.19
C LEU A 356 -4.29 28.27 -1.58
N THR A 357 -2.98 28.36 -1.75
CA THR A 357 -2.34 29.47 -2.46
C THR A 357 -1.93 28.99 -3.84
N VAL A 358 -2.40 29.63 -4.90
CA VAL A 358 -1.85 29.45 -6.25
C VAL A 358 -0.76 30.50 -6.42
N ARG A 359 0.49 30.06 -6.48
CA ARG A 359 1.67 30.92 -6.63
C ARG A 359 2.13 30.90 -8.08
N ALA A 360 2.22 32.07 -8.70
CA ALA A 360 2.97 32.27 -9.94
C ALA A 360 4.39 32.71 -9.57
N ALA A 361 5.39 31.87 -9.86
CA ALA A 361 6.79 32.27 -9.78
C ALA A 361 7.22 32.86 -11.11
N PHE A 362 7.80 34.05 -11.08
CA PHE A 362 8.23 34.75 -12.28
C PHE A 362 9.53 35.49 -12.04
N SER A 363 10.39 35.56 -13.05
CA SER A 363 11.72 36.11 -12.96
C SER A 363 11.92 37.29 -13.91
N ASN A 364 12.74 38.24 -13.49
CA ASN A 364 13.33 39.26 -14.36
C ASN A 364 14.85 39.09 -14.28
N ALA A 365 15.46 38.68 -15.40
CA ALA A 365 16.85 38.26 -15.43
C ALA A 365 17.16 37.21 -14.34
N THR A 366 17.98 37.54 -13.34
CA THR A 366 18.39 36.60 -12.28
C THR A 366 17.54 36.70 -11.02
N THR A 367 16.61 37.66 -10.93
CA THR A 367 15.79 37.87 -9.73
C THR A 367 14.42 37.22 -9.90
N GLN A 368 14.09 36.30 -9.00
CA GLN A 368 12.79 35.66 -8.95
C GLN A 368 11.86 36.37 -7.97
N TYR A 369 10.60 36.48 -8.36
CA TYR A 369 9.50 37.04 -7.59
C TYR A 369 8.36 36.01 -7.52
N PHE A 370 7.48 36.20 -6.55
CA PHE A 370 6.29 35.37 -6.36
C PHE A 370 5.04 36.23 -6.34
N GLY A 371 4.04 35.82 -7.11
CA GLY A 371 2.68 36.34 -7.09
C GLY A 371 1.73 35.31 -6.47
N ASP A 372 1.22 35.59 -5.27
CA ASP A 372 0.31 34.70 -4.54
C ASP A 372 -1.16 35.05 -4.74
N TYR A 373 -1.97 34.05 -5.11
CA TYR A 373 -3.41 34.15 -5.27
C TYR A 373 -4.11 33.20 -4.28
N THR A 374 -4.96 33.75 -3.42
CA THR A 374 -5.64 33.00 -2.36
C THR A 374 -6.90 32.30 -2.89
N PHE A 375 -7.02 31.02 -2.58
CA PHE A 375 -8.18 30.16 -2.87
C PHE A 375 -8.55 29.35 -1.63
N THR A 376 -9.76 28.84 -1.62
CA THR A 376 -10.13 27.67 -0.84
C THR A 376 -10.39 26.49 -1.76
N TYR A 377 -10.34 25.29 -1.21
CA TYR A 377 -10.71 24.09 -1.93
C TYR A 377 -11.46 23.11 -1.04
N THR A 378 -12.27 22.27 -1.66
CA THR A 378 -12.84 21.07 -1.03
C THR A 378 -12.29 19.85 -1.74
N ILE A 379 -12.14 18.74 -1.02
CA ILE A 379 -11.80 17.45 -1.60
C ILE A 379 -12.57 16.32 -0.92
N ASN A 380 -13.15 15.43 -1.71
CA ASN A 380 -13.62 14.15 -1.22
C ASN A 380 -12.47 13.12 -1.29
N PRO A 381 -11.98 12.59 -0.15
CA PRO A 381 -10.81 11.71 -0.13
C PRO A 381 -11.06 10.34 -0.78
N THR A 382 -12.32 9.96 -0.98
CA THR A 382 -12.73 8.68 -1.56
C THR A 382 -13.01 8.81 -3.06
N THR A 383 -13.78 9.82 -3.46
CA THR A 383 -14.18 10.00 -4.88
C THR A 383 -13.22 10.88 -5.66
N GLY A 384 -12.34 11.62 -4.97
CA GLY A 384 -11.44 12.60 -5.57
C GLY A 384 -12.12 13.86 -6.08
N VAL A 385 -13.42 14.05 -5.85
CA VAL A 385 -14.14 15.27 -6.27
C VAL A 385 -13.53 16.49 -5.58
N VAL A 386 -13.13 17.48 -6.36
CA VAL A 386 -12.49 18.73 -5.92
C VAL A 386 -13.18 19.94 -6.54
N THR A 387 -13.36 21.00 -5.74
CA THR A 387 -13.78 22.32 -6.21
C THR A 387 -12.81 23.36 -5.69
N PHE A 388 -12.36 24.27 -6.56
CA PHE A 388 -11.57 25.44 -6.18
C PHE A 388 -12.45 26.69 -6.18
N THR A 389 -12.34 27.48 -5.11
CA THR A 389 -13.14 28.70 -4.93
C THR A 389 -12.21 29.87 -4.67
N LYS A 390 -12.45 30.98 -5.37
CA LYS A 390 -11.68 32.20 -5.13
C LYS A 390 -11.97 32.72 -3.72
N ALA A 391 -10.91 33.04 -2.98
CA ALA A 391 -11.01 33.61 -1.64
C ALA A 391 -10.44 35.04 -1.60
N THR A 392 -10.71 35.74 -0.50
CA THR A 392 -10.13 37.06 -0.21
C THR A 392 -8.62 36.99 -0.27
N GLN A 393 -7.99 37.90 -1.02
CA GLN A 393 -6.53 37.97 -1.12
C GLN A 393 -5.90 38.25 0.24
N GLY A 394 -4.77 37.60 0.51
CA GLY A 394 -3.90 37.95 1.62
C GLY A 394 -3.19 39.29 1.42
N THR A 395 -2.32 39.62 2.37
CA THR A 395 -1.49 40.83 2.35
C THR A 395 0.00 40.46 2.39
N GLY A 396 0.86 41.38 1.93
CA GLY A 396 2.31 41.19 1.92
C GLY A 396 2.92 41.24 0.52
N THR A 397 4.24 41.12 0.45
CA THR A 397 5.00 41.34 -0.80
C THR A 397 4.54 40.45 -1.95
N THR A 398 4.27 39.17 -1.69
CA THR A 398 3.87 38.24 -2.75
C THR A 398 2.46 38.52 -3.28
N TYR A 399 1.56 39.01 -2.44
CA TYR A 399 0.22 39.46 -2.86
C TYR A 399 0.27 40.79 -3.61
N ASN A 400 1.15 41.70 -3.21
CA ASN A 400 1.38 42.96 -3.94
C ASN A 400 1.94 42.69 -5.35
N ASN A 401 2.87 41.74 -5.46
CA ASN A 401 3.38 41.28 -6.76
C ASN A 401 2.27 40.65 -7.61
N ALA A 402 1.39 39.85 -7.02
CA ALA A 402 0.25 39.24 -7.72
C ALA A 402 -0.71 40.27 -8.31
N ALA A 403 -0.85 41.44 -7.66
CA ALA A 403 -1.72 42.52 -8.12
C ALA A 403 -1.32 43.06 -9.51
N ILE A 404 -0.03 42.99 -9.85
CA ILE A 404 0.51 43.39 -11.16
C ILE A 404 -0.13 42.58 -12.29
N PHE A 405 -0.39 41.30 -12.04
CA PHE A 405 -0.93 40.34 -13.02
C PHE A 405 -2.34 39.88 -12.68
N ALA A 406 -3.08 40.62 -11.83
CA ALA A 406 -4.38 40.17 -11.33
C ALA A 406 -5.41 39.97 -12.44
N THR A 407 -5.49 40.90 -13.40
CA THR A 407 -6.42 40.79 -14.52
C THR A 407 -6.10 39.60 -15.43
N SER A 408 -4.83 39.43 -15.79
CA SER A 408 -4.43 38.31 -16.65
C SER A 408 -4.66 36.98 -15.94
N PHE A 409 -4.28 36.85 -14.67
CA PHE A 409 -4.53 35.64 -13.87
C PHE A 409 -6.03 35.34 -13.74
N THR A 410 -6.85 36.37 -13.51
CA THR A 410 -8.32 36.24 -13.39
C THR A 410 -8.91 35.65 -14.67
N ASN A 411 -8.49 36.15 -15.83
CA ASN A 411 -9.03 35.74 -17.13
C ASN A 411 -8.43 34.44 -17.69
N THR A 412 -7.44 33.85 -17.01
CA THR A 412 -6.73 32.64 -17.47
C THR A 412 -6.81 31.53 -16.42
N ILE A 413 -5.86 31.49 -15.49
CA ILE A 413 -5.71 30.42 -14.50
C ILE A 413 -6.91 30.37 -13.54
N GLN A 414 -7.34 31.52 -13.00
CA GLN A 414 -8.51 31.53 -12.11
C GLN A 414 -9.79 31.14 -12.87
N ALA A 415 -9.97 31.64 -14.10
CA ALA A 415 -11.09 31.26 -14.96
C ALA A 415 -11.07 29.77 -15.31
N TYR A 416 -9.89 29.14 -15.38
CA TYR A 416 -9.75 27.70 -15.54
C TYR A 416 -10.11 26.91 -14.26
N LEU A 417 -9.68 27.38 -13.10
CA LEU A 417 -9.87 26.66 -11.83
C LEU A 417 -11.26 26.80 -11.23
N THR A 418 -11.93 27.93 -11.42
CA THR A 418 -13.21 28.23 -10.77
C THR A 418 -14.41 27.87 -11.64
N GLY A 419 -15.56 27.62 -11.03
CA GLY A 419 -16.80 27.27 -11.73
C GLY A 419 -16.81 25.85 -12.34
N ARG A 420 -15.78 25.04 -12.05
CA ARG A 420 -15.66 23.64 -12.47
C ARG A 420 -15.54 22.72 -11.27
N THR A 421 -15.95 21.47 -11.47
CA THR A 421 -15.68 20.36 -10.57
C THR A 421 -14.60 19.50 -11.19
N PHE A 422 -13.60 19.12 -10.39
CA PHE A 422 -12.48 18.27 -10.81
C PHE A 422 -12.50 16.92 -10.12
N ILE A 423 -11.76 15.97 -10.66
CA ILE A 423 -11.42 14.68 -10.06
C ILE A 423 -9.90 14.65 -9.87
N ALA A 424 -9.46 14.58 -8.62
CA ALA A 424 -8.06 14.45 -8.25
C ALA A 424 -7.58 13.01 -8.46
N ASN A 425 -6.44 12.82 -9.12
CA ASN A 425 -5.86 11.50 -9.34
C ASN A 425 -4.34 11.55 -9.47
N TRP A 426 -3.70 10.38 -9.32
CA TRP A 426 -2.33 10.18 -9.80
C TRP A 426 -2.32 10.32 -11.32
N MET A 427 -1.49 11.22 -11.85
CA MET A 427 -1.50 11.57 -13.27
C MET A 427 -0.09 11.92 -13.74
N PRO A 428 0.25 11.59 -15.00
CA PRO A 428 -0.54 10.82 -15.96
C PRO A 428 -0.56 9.32 -15.63
N ALA A 429 -1.57 8.59 -16.11
CA ALA A 429 -1.75 7.16 -15.81
C ALA A 429 -0.61 6.27 -16.36
N ASN A 430 0.05 6.72 -17.43
CA ASN A 430 1.15 6.04 -18.11
C ASN A 430 2.53 6.58 -17.68
N ILE A 431 2.62 7.26 -16.54
CA ILE A 431 3.91 7.74 -16.05
C ILE A 431 4.88 6.58 -15.81
N ASN A 432 6.15 6.81 -16.16
CA ASN A 432 7.20 5.83 -15.93
C ASN A 432 7.38 5.52 -14.44
N ALA A 433 8.05 4.41 -14.14
CA ALA A 433 8.25 3.94 -12.78
C ALA A 433 9.03 4.95 -11.91
N ASP A 434 9.99 5.66 -12.51
CA ASP A 434 10.86 6.61 -11.81
C ASP A 434 10.08 7.81 -11.25
N ASN A 435 8.97 8.19 -11.91
CA ASN A 435 8.09 9.26 -11.48
C ASN A 435 6.73 8.76 -10.94
N PHE A 436 6.63 7.47 -10.63
CA PHE A 436 5.38 6.92 -10.12
C PHE A 436 5.03 7.52 -8.75
N ASN A 437 3.80 8.01 -8.60
CA ASN A 437 3.32 8.75 -7.42
C ASN A 437 4.17 10.00 -7.04
N SER A 438 5.02 10.52 -7.95
CA SER A 438 5.69 11.81 -7.76
C SER A 438 4.92 12.97 -8.39
N THR A 439 3.96 12.67 -9.27
CA THR A 439 3.08 13.65 -9.90
C THR A 439 1.62 13.28 -9.72
N ALA A 440 0.78 14.29 -9.59
CA ALA A 440 -0.67 14.14 -9.54
C ALA A 440 -1.35 15.40 -10.06
N GLY A 441 -2.65 15.31 -10.27
CA GLY A 441 -3.39 16.38 -10.91
C GLY A 441 -4.88 16.25 -10.78
N PHE A 442 -5.55 17.04 -11.62
CA PHE A 442 -6.98 17.26 -11.59
C PHE A 442 -7.52 17.23 -13.03
N SER A 443 -8.47 16.34 -13.28
CA SER A 443 -9.25 16.30 -14.53
C SER A 443 -10.65 16.86 -14.31
N VAL A 444 -11.21 17.59 -15.27
CA VAL A 444 -12.57 18.12 -15.19
C VAL A 444 -13.57 16.95 -15.13
N SER A 445 -14.48 16.99 -14.16
CA SER A 445 -15.51 15.96 -13.99
C SER A 445 -16.37 15.84 -15.25
N GLY A 446 -16.55 14.62 -15.75
CA GLY A 446 -17.24 14.35 -17.01
C GLY A 446 -16.43 14.64 -18.28
N THR A 447 -15.23 15.24 -18.18
CA THR A 447 -14.35 15.53 -19.32
C THR A 447 -12.89 15.19 -18.98
N PRO A 448 -12.52 13.90 -18.86
CA PRO A 448 -11.20 13.47 -18.38
C PRO A 448 -10.04 13.87 -19.30
N THR A 449 -10.31 14.23 -20.57
CA THR A 449 -9.34 14.79 -21.52
C THR A 449 -8.95 16.24 -21.21
N ASN A 450 -9.72 16.92 -20.36
CA ASN A 450 -9.41 18.26 -19.88
C ASN A 450 -8.82 18.16 -18.46
N TYR A 451 -7.51 18.31 -18.33
CA TYR A 451 -6.76 18.04 -17.10
C TYR A 451 -5.45 18.79 -17.03
N PHE A 452 -4.94 18.92 -15.81
CA PHE A 452 -3.60 19.39 -15.53
C PHE A 452 -3.02 18.65 -14.35
N TYR A 453 -1.69 18.58 -14.29
CA TYR A 453 -0.99 17.87 -13.23
C TYR A 453 0.38 18.50 -13.02
N GLY A 454 0.98 18.24 -11.86
CA GLY A 454 2.30 18.75 -11.53
C GLY A 454 3.09 17.83 -10.63
N VAL A 455 4.36 18.21 -10.43
CA VAL A 455 5.28 17.53 -9.53
C VAL A 455 4.90 17.86 -8.09
N LEU A 456 4.72 16.82 -7.29
CA LEU A 456 4.31 16.94 -5.89
C LEU A 456 5.51 17.24 -5.00
N GLY A 457 5.27 18.04 -3.96
CA GLY A 457 6.22 18.30 -2.88
C GLY A 457 5.54 18.15 -1.52
N GLN A 458 6.31 17.73 -0.51
CA GLN A 458 5.82 17.51 0.86
C GLN A 458 6.15 18.66 1.81
N THR A 459 6.72 19.73 1.28
CA THR A 459 7.07 20.96 2.01
C THR A 459 6.48 22.16 1.31
N LEU A 460 6.10 23.18 2.08
CA LEU A 460 5.66 24.47 1.56
C LEU A 460 6.84 25.35 1.18
#